data_AF-A0A9C9KQ26-F1
#
_entry.id   AF-A0A9C9KQ26-F1
#
_cell.length_a   1.000
_cell.length_b   1.000
_cell.length_c   1.000
_cell.angle_alpha   90.00
_cell.angle_beta   90.00
_cell.angle_gamma   90.00
#
_symmetry.space_group_name_H-M   'P 1'
#
loop_
_entity.id
_entity.type
_entity.pdbx_description
1 polymer ?
#
loop_
_entity_poly.entity_id
_entity_poly.type
_entity_poly.pdbx_seq_one_letter_code
_entity_poly.pdbx_strand_id
1 'polypeptide(L)'
;VGIGGVLEPLQSAPTIIEDNCFIGARSEIVEGVIVGEGAVISMGVFISQSTRILDRETGKVSYGRVPPGSVVVSGNMPSKDGSHSLYCAVIVKKVDARTRAKVSINTLLREI
;
A
#
# COMPACT_ATOMS: atom_id res chain seq x y z
N VAL A 1 4.91 12.83 -3.50
CA VAL A 1 4.28 11.90 -2.55
C VAL A 1 3.45 12.76 -1.60
N GLY A 2 2.21 12.38 -1.35
CA GLY A 2 1.36 13.02 -0.35
C GLY A 2 1.27 12.16 0.91
N ILE A 3 1.57 12.73 2.07
CA ILE A 3 1.35 12.07 3.37
C ILE A 3 0.36 12.95 4.13
N GLY A 4 -0.84 12.43 4.36
CA GLY A 4 -1.95 13.18 4.93
C GLY A 4 -1.73 13.48 6.40
N GLY A 5 -1.82 14.77 6.75
CA GLY A 5 -1.88 15.19 8.14
C GLY A 5 -3.21 14.79 8.79
N VAL A 6 -3.16 14.52 10.09
CA VAL A 6 -4.35 14.26 10.91
C VAL A 6 -4.24 15.17 12.13
N LEU A 7 -5.19 16.09 12.27
CA LEU A 7 -5.26 16.99 13.40
C LEU A 7 -6.48 16.68 14.28
N GLU A 8 -7.61 16.37 13.63
CA GLU A 8 -8.85 16.00 14.28
C GLU A 8 -9.42 14.72 13.66
N PRO A 9 -10.17 13.92 14.43
CA PRO A 9 -10.39 14.07 15.88
C PRO A 9 -9.13 13.75 16.70
N LEU A 10 -9.07 14.24 17.95
CA LEU A 10 -7.88 14.10 18.82
C LEU A 10 -7.46 12.64 19.09
N GLN A 11 -8.40 11.70 19.00
CA GLN A 11 -8.13 10.28 19.19
C GLN A 11 -7.56 9.60 17.94
N SER A 12 -7.58 10.28 16.78
CA SER A 12 -7.07 9.70 15.54
C SER A 12 -5.56 9.67 15.56
N ALA A 13 -5.01 8.49 15.24
CA ALA A 13 -3.60 8.37 14.97
C ALA A 13 -3.23 9.13 13.69
N PRO A 14 -2.03 9.77 13.64
CA PRO A 14 -1.53 10.34 12.40
C PRO A 14 -1.26 9.26 11.36
N THR A 15 -1.09 9.66 10.11
CA THR A 15 -0.58 8.76 9.08
C THR A 15 0.85 8.36 9.43
N ILE A 16 1.14 7.06 9.45
CA ILE A 16 2.43 6.51 9.88
C ILE A 16 3.08 5.78 8.70
N ILE A 17 4.31 6.15 8.40
CA ILE A 17 5.20 5.42 7.50
C ILE A 17 6.34 4.89 8.36
N GLU A 18 6.38 3.56 8.55
CA GLU A 18 7.43 2.90 9.35
C GLU A 18 8.78 2.90 8.60
N ASP A 19 9.83 2.40 9.27
CA ASP A 19 11.20 2.50 8.77
C ASP A 19 11.40 1.78 7.43
N ASN A 20 12.37 2.27 6.64
CA ASN A 20 12.81 1.64 5.39
C ASN A 20 11.73 1.46 4.31
N CYS A 21 10.57 2.09 4.47
CA CYS A 21 9.55 2.12 3.44
C CYS A 21 10.03 2.88 2.19
N PHE A 22 9.60 2.43 1.02
CA PHE A 22 9.71 3.19 -0.21
C PHE A 22 8.33 3.60 -0.68
N ILE A 23 8.11 4.90 -0.90
CA ILE A 23 6.84 5.42 -1.41
C ILE A 23 7.06 6.03 -2.79
N GLY A 24 6.47 5.41 -3.81
CA GLY A 24 6.59 5.81 -5.19
C GLY A 24 6.05 7.22 -5.46
N ALA A 25 6.54 7.82 -6.54
CA ALA A 25 6.08 9.13 -6.98
C ALA A 25 4.56 9.15 -7.22
N ARG A 26 3.93 10.30 -6.92
CA ARG A 26 2.48 10.54 -7.07
C ARG A 26 1.57 9.57 -6.29
N SER A 27 2.11 8.86 -5.31
CA SER A 27 1.33 8.11 -4.34
C SER A 27 0.89 9.02 -3.19
N GLU A 28 -0.21 8.64 -2.54
CA GLU A 28 -0.82 9.39 -1.45
C GLU A 28 -1.31 8.45 -0.36
N ILE A 29 -0.85 8.66 0.87
CA ILE A 29 -1.21 7.86 2.05
C ILE A 29 -1.80 8.81 3.07
N VAL A 30 -3.04 8.58 3.50
CA VAL A 30 -3.83 9.58 4.26
C VAL A 30 -4.66 8.94 5.38
N GLU A 31 -5.34 9.77 6.16
CA GLU A 31 -6.37 9.36 7.14
C GLU A 31 -5.87 8.39 8.23
N GLY A 32 -4.60 8.50 8.66
CA GLY A 32 -4.09 7.64 9.74
C GLY A 32 -3.73 6.23 9.26
N VAL A 33 -3.60 6.02 7.95
CA VAL A 33 -3.11 4.75 7.41
C VAL A 33 -1.68 4.47 7.90
N ILE A 34 -1.41 3.21 8.23
CA ILE A 34 -0.10 2.74 8.66
C ILE A 34 0.54 1.93 7.54
N VAL A 35 1.71 2.35 7.08
CA VAL A 35 2.54 1.58 6.15
C VAL A 35 3.64 0.89 6.93
N GLY A 36 3.58 -0.44 6.97
CA GLY A 36 4.49 -1.27 7.75
C GLY A 36 5.94 -1.28 7.23
N GLU A 37 6.89 -1.53 8.13
CA GLU A 37 8.33 -1.44 7.89
C GLU A 37 8.77 -2.14 6.60
N GLY A 38 9.64 -1.49 5.83
CA GLY A 38 10.24 -2.08 4.63
C GLY A 38 9.29 -2.25 3.44
N ALA A 39 8.02 -1.84 3.56
CA ALA A 39 7.06 -1.91 2.47
C ALA A 39 7.49 -1.05 1.26
N VAL A 40 7.12 -1.50 0.07
CA VAL A 40 7.42 -0.84 -1.21
C VAL A 40 6.10 -0.49 -1.88
N ILE A 41 5.73 0.77 -1.82
CA ILE A 41 4.54 1.31 -2.49
C ILE A 41 5.00 1.83 -3.85
N SER A 42 4.42 1.32 -4.93
CA SER A 42 4.70 1.78 -6.30
C SER A 42 4.19 3.21 -6.55
N MET A 43 4.36 3.71 -7.76
CA MET A 43 3.80 5.00 -8.17
C MET A 43 2.28 4.95 -8.31
N GLY A 44 1.61 6.07 -8.03
CA GLY A 44 0.16 6.21 -8.24
C GLY A 44 -0.70 5.32 -7.34
N VAL A 45 -0.18 4.96 -6.16
CA VAL A 45 -0.93 4.20 -5.15
C VAL A 45 -1.54 5.19 -4.16
N PHE A 46 -2.86 5.16 -4.03
CA PHE A 46 -3.65 6.01 -3.15
C PHE A 46 -4.22 5.12 -2.05
N ILE A 47 -3.92 5.40 -0.78
CA ILE A 47 -4.41 4.61 0.35
C ILE A 47 -4.97 5.54 1.43
N SER A 48 -6.25 5.38 1.67
CA SER A 48 -7.07 6.01 2.72
C SER A 48 -7.71 4.93 3.60
N GLN A 49 -8.47 5.31 4.64
CA GLN A 49 -9.18 4.32 5.47
C GLN A 49 -10.28 3.59 4.68
N SER A 50 -10.79 4.20 3.60
CA SER A 50 -11.79 3.61 2.71
C SER A 50 -11.20 2.80 1.55
N THR A 51 -9.87 2.86 1.36
CA THR A 51 -9.21 2.15 0.27
C THR A 51 -9.11 0.67 0.59
N ARG A 52 -9.63 -0.17 -0.32
CA ARG A 52 -9.45 -1.62 -0.28
C ARG A 52 -8.00 -1.97 -0.58
N ILE A 53 -7.38 -2.74 0.31
CA ILE A 53 -6.04 -3.31 0.14
C ILE A 53 -6.22 -4.82 -0.08
N LEU A 54 -6.07 -5.26 -1.31
CA LEU A 54 -6.20 -6.67 -1.71
C LEU A 54 -4.83 -7.36 -1.64
N ASP A 55 -4.71 -8.43 -0.86
CA ASP A 55 -3.60 -9.35 -0.95
C ASP A 55 -3.89 -10.37 -2.06
N ARG A 56 -3.15 -10.30 -3.18
CA ARG A 56 -3.45 -11.14 -4.35
C ARG A 56 -3.15 -12.63 -4.11
N GLU A 57 -2.22 -12.94 -3.20
CA GLU A 57 -1.84 -14.33 -2.91
C GLU A 57 -2.95 -15.02 -2.11
N THR A 58 -3.56 -14.30 -1.18
CA THR A 58 -4.59 -14.85 -0.27
C THR A 58 -6.02 -14.51 -0.67
N GLY A 59 -6.22 -13.53 -1.54
CA GLY A 59 -7.53 -12.96 -1.88
C GLY A 59 -8.16 -12.12 -0.76
N LYS A 60 -7.47 -11.91 0.36
CA LYS A 60 -8.00 -11.16 1.51
C LYS A 60 -7.99 -9.66 1.24
N VAL A 61 -9.08 -8.99 1.61
CA VAL A 61 -9.18 -7.53 1.60
C VAL A 61 -9.03 -6.99 3.01
N SER A 62 -8.18 -5.99 3.18
CA SER A 62 -7.99 -5.22 4.42
C SER A 62 -8.05 -3.72 4.15
N TYR A 63 -8.02 -2.93 5.22
CA TYR A 63 -8.11 -1.46 5.19
C TYR A 63 -7.16 -0.86 6.23
N GLY A 64 -6.74 0.39 6.05
CA GLY A 64 -6.04 1.17 7.07
C GLY A 64 -4.60 0.77 7.38
N ARG A 65 -4.15 -0.44 7.00
CA ARG A 65 -2.78 -0.90 7.26
C ARG A 65 -2.21 -1.72 6.10
N VAL A 66 -1.01 -1.35 5.67
CA VAL A 66 -0.15 -2.16 4.79
C VAL A 66 0.79 -2.99 5.68
N PRO A 67 0.81 -4.33 5.59
CA PRO A 67 1.71 -5.16 6.38
C PRO A 67 3.20 -4.90 6.07
N PRO A 68 4.13 -5.15 7.01
CA PRO A 68 5.57 -5.03 6.77
C PRO A 68 6.05 -5.84 5.56
N GLY A 69 7.05 -5.32 4.86
CA GLY A 69 7.65 -5.96 3.68
C GLY A 69 6.70 -6.09 2.48
N SER A 70 5.51 -5.51 2.51
CA SER A 70 4.56 -5.65 1.40
C SER A 70 5.00 -4.82 0.19
N VAL A 71 4.95 -5.42 -1.00
CA VAL A 71 5.09 -4.69 -2.27
C VAL A 71 3.69 -4.42 -2.81
N VAL A 72 3.36 -3.14 -3.01
CA VAL A 72 1.99 -2.69 -3.30
C VAL A 72 1.96 -1.90 -4.60
N VAL A 73 0.99 -2.20 -5.45
CA VAL A 73 0.73 -1.49 -6.72
C VAL A 73 -0.72 -1.03 -6.81
N SER A 74 -0.99 -0.09 -7.70
CA SER A 74 -2.35 0.30 -8.05
C SER A 74 -3.02 -0.82 -8.84
N GLY A 75 -4.26 -1.15 -8.49
CA GLY A 75 -5.07 -2.11 -9.24
C GLY A 75 -6.55 -1.77 -9.16
N ASN A 76 -7.36 -2.69 -9.65
CA ASN A 76 -8.81 -2.59 -9.56
C ASN A 76 -9.39 -3.95 -9.19
N MET A 77 -10.49 -3.96 -8.44
CA MET A 77 -11.31 -5.15 -8.25
C MET A 77 -12.54 -5.08 -9.15
N PRO A 78 -12.84 -6.12 -9.92
CA PRO A 78 -14.04 -6.16 -10.76
C PRO A 78 -15.30 -6.22 -9.90
N SER A 79 -16.38 -5.63 -10.40
CA SER A 79 -17.72 -5.85 -9.86
C SER A 79 -18.16 -7.30 -10.07
N LYS A 80 -19.12 -7.77 -9.27
CA LYS A 80 -19.64 -9.15 -9.35
C LYS A 80 -20.24 -9.49 -10.72
N ASP A 81 -20.81 -8.50 -11.39
CA ASP A 81 -21.39 -8.58 -12.73
C ASP A 81 -20.37 -8.30 -13.85
N GLY A 82 -19.13 -7.96 -13.51
CA GLY A 82 -18.06 -7.65 -14.47
C GLY A 82 -18.25 -6.35 -15.26
N SER A 83 -19.28 -5.55 -14.97
CA SER A 83 -19.62 -4.36 -15.77
C SER A 83 -18.61 -3.21 -15.60
N HIS A 84 -17.98 -3.14 -14.43
CA HIS A 84 -17.01 -2.11 -14.08
C HIS A 84 -16.00 -2.67 -13.09
N SER A 85 -14.98 -1.88 -12.80
CA SER A 85 -14.04 -2.16 -11.72
C SER A 85 -13.85 -0.91 -10.88
N LEU A 86 -13.54 -1.13 -9.61
CA LEU A 86 -13.30 -0.06 -8.66
C LEU A 86 -11.88 -0.18 -8.14
N TYR A 87 -11.25 0.97 -7.94
CA TYR A 87 -9.87 1.07 -7.46
C TYR A 87 -9.63 0.26 -6.18
N CYS A 88 -8.42 -0.29 -6.08
CA CYS A 88 -7.85 -0.86 -4.88
C CYS A 88 -6.31 -0.79 -4.92
N ALA A 89 -5.70 -0.78 -3.75
CA ALA A 89 -4.28 -1.10 -3.63
C ALA A 89 -4.13 -2.63 -3.63
N VAL A 90 -3.14 -3.16 -4.35
CA VAL A 90 -2.91 -4.61 -4.44
C VAL A 90 -1.53 -4.95 -3.89
N ILE A 91 -1.47 -5.74 -2.83
CA ILE A 91 -0.25 -6.38 -2.36
C ILE A 91 0.06 -7.53 -3.32
N VAL A 92 1.17 -7.41 -4.04
CA VAL A 92 1.56 -8.38 -5.08
C VAL A 92 2.55 -9.42 -4.56
N LYS A 93 3.31 -9.10 -3.53
CA LYS A 93 4.24 -10.04 -2.86
C LYS A 93 4.63 -9.45 -1.51
N LYS A 94 5.27 -10.27 -0.68
CA LYS A 94 5.95 -9.84 0.55
C LYS A 94 7.43 -10.14 0.43
N VAL A 95 8.27 -9.20 0.86
CA VAL A 95 9.72 -9.34 0.89
C VAL A 95 10.23 -9.27 2.32
N ASP A 96 11.15 -10.17 2.66
CA ASP A 96 11.88 -10.08 3.90
C ASP A 96 12.97 -8.99 3.84
N ALA A 97 13.47 -8.57 5.00
CA ALA A 97 14.49 -7.53 5.12
C ALA A 97 15.80 -7.86 4.38
N ARG A 98 16.19 -9.15 4.30
CA ARG A 98 17.42 -9.59 3.64
C ARG A 98 17.30 -9.48 2.11
N THR A 99 16.14 -9.85 1.58
CA THR A 99 15.78 -9.71 0.16
C THR A 99 15.67 -8.23 -0.20
N ARG A 100 15.06 -7.42 0.68
CA ARG A 100 14.94 -5.96 0.49
C ARG A 100 16.29 -5.25 0.38
N ALA A 101 17.28 -5.66 1.18
CA ALA A 101 18.61 -5.05 1.17
C ALA A 101 19.43 -5.39 -0.09
N LYS A 102 19.14 -6.52 -0.75
CA LYS A 102 19.92 -7.01 -1.90
C LYS A 102 19.29 -6.68 -3.24
N VAL A 103 17.96 -6.54 -3.29
CA VAL A 103 17.21 -6.42 -4.53
C VAL A 103 16.80 -4.97 -4.75
N SER A 104 17.10 -4.43 -5.94
CA SER A 104 16.71 -3.07 -6.30
C SER A 104 15.19 -2.91 -6.29
N ILE A 105 14.71 -1.71 -5.93
CA ILE A 105 13.26 -1.39 -5.95
C ILE A 105 12.67 -1.67 -7.33
N ASN A 106 13.39 -1.29 -8.39
CA ASN A 106 12.96 -1.49 -9.76
C ASN A 106 12.79 -2.98 -10.09
N THR A 107 13.63 -3.86 -9.56
CA THR A 107 13.49 -5.31 -9.75
C THR A 107 12.23 -5.81 -9.05
N LEU A 108 12.02 -5.42 -7.78
CA LEU A 108 10.83 -5.82 -7.02
C LEU A 108 9.52 -5.45 -7.73
N LEU A 109 9.48 -4.27 -8.37
CA LEU A 109 8.34 -3.73 -9.09
C LEU A 109 8.21 -4.18 -10.55
N ARG A 110 9.24 -4.78 -11.16
CA ARG A 110 9.17 -5.28 -12.56
C ARG A 110 8.79 -6.75 -12.64
N GLU A 111 9.16 -7.53 -11.63
CA GLU A 111 8.83 -8.96 -11.55
C GLU A 111 7.49 -9.20 -10.83
N ILE A 112 6.45 -8.41 -11.16
CA ILE A 112 5.13 -8.52 -10.52
C ILE A 112 4.41 -9.76 -11.02
#